data_AF-A0A8B8IBD0-F1
#
_entry.id   AF-A0A8B8IBD0-F1
#
_cell.length_a   1.000
_cell.length_b   1.000
_cell.length_c   1.000
_cell.angle_alpha   90.00
_cell.angle_beta   90.00
_cell.angle_gamma   90.00
#
_symmetry.space_group_name_H-M   'P 1'
#
loop_
_entity.id
_entity.type
_entity.pdbx_description
1 polymer ?
#
loop_
_entity_poly.entity_id
_entity_poly.type
_entity_poly.pdbx_seq_one_letter_code
_entity_poly.pdbx_strand_id
1 'polypeptide(L)'
;MDKHFFTIITLVLNSQILCNGQVLLFGSCAHVETMKYFELERFLGKWNVVERFPVWYEENGNCGYKLIQQCGRRIEFQHGYVKNGVKYILHVNSTYAPGDEAIFSIEENNIDPIGIPLSIITTDYSNYAIVYGCKVNDTLNLKYVVAWILSRSTTLGPELTERAHQELNSLPFGSVAYLEKVDQNDCSYHWSAHVHAVYNNDTDKDK
;
A
#
# COMPACT_ATOMS: atom_id res chain seq x y z
N MET A 1 -7.19 -39.95 -26.83
CA MET A 1 -7.44 -38.69 -26.11
C MET A 1 -7.22 -38.99 -24.64
N ASP A 2 -5.99 -38.74 -24.18
CA ASP A 2 -5.39 -39.48 -23.08
C ASP A 2 -5.92 -39.03 -21.72
N LYS A 3 -6.27 -40.01 -20.86
CA LYS A 3 -6.69 -39.79 -19.47
C LYS A 3 -5.69 -38.93 -18.68
N HIS A 4 -4.41 -39.03 -19.01
CA HIS A 4 -3.34 -38.20 -18.44
C HIS A 4 -3.49 -36.70 -18.73
N PHE A 5 -3.99 -36.34 -19.91
CA PHE A 5 -4.23 -34.94 -20.29
C PHE A 5 -5.35 -34.33 -19.43
N PHE A 6 -6.40 -35.11 -19.16
CA PHE A 6 -7.53 -34.67 -18.33
C PHE A 6 -7.16 -34.55 -16.84
N THR A 7 -6.32 -35.47 -16.34
CA THR A 7 -5.84 -35.44 -14.94
C THR A 7 -4.87 -34.28 -14.67
N ILE A 8 -4.05 -33.90 -15.65
CA ILE A 8 -3.16 -32.73 -15.53
C ILE A 8 -3.98 -31.43 -15.53
N ILE A 9 -5.01 -31.32 -16.37
CA ILE A 9 -5.90 -30.15 -16.40
C ILE A 9 -6.68 -29.99 -15.09
N THR A 10 -7.16 -31.08 -14.49
CA THR A 10 -7.87 -31.00 -13.20
C THR A 10 -6.95 -30.67 -12.02
N LEU A 11 -5.66 -31.02 -12.05
CA LEU A 11 -4.70 -30.60 -11.03
C LEU A 11 -4.38 -29.09 -11.09
N VAL A 12 -4.25 -28.54 -12.29
CA VAL A 12 -3.98 -27.10 -12.51
C VAL A 12 -5.21 -26.23 -12.17
N LEU A 13 -6.43 -26.75 -12.35
CA LEU A 13 -7.67 -26.05 -11.98
C LEU A 13 -7.98 -26.07 -10.47
N ASN A 14 -7.41 -27.02 -9.70
CA ASN A 14 -7.60 -27.11 -8.24
C ASN A 14 -6.54 -26.35 -7.43
N SER A 15 -5.49 -25.83 -8.07
CA SER A 15 -4.46 -25.02 -7.40
C SER A 15 -4.75 -23.51 -7.49
N GLN A 16 -6.02 -23.11 -7.56
CA GLN A 16 -6.42 -21.72 -7.34
C GLN A 16 -6.31 -21.39 -5.84
N ILE A 17 -5.10 -21.52 -5.30
CA ILE A 17 -4.72 -20.74 -4.14
C ILE A 17 -4.70 -19.32 -4.69
N LEU A 18 -5.77 -18.56 -4.43
CA LEU A 18 -5.72 -17.11 -4.52
C LEU A 18 -4.69 -16.68 -3.48
N CYS A 19 -3.43 -16.66 -3.90
CA CYS A 19 -2.38 -16.00 -3.15
C CYS A 19 -2.74 -14.52 -3.26
N ASN A 20 -3.19 -13.92 -2.15
CA ASN A 20 -3.38 -12.47 -2.02
C ASN A 20 -2.00 -11.80 -2.00
N GLY A 21 -1.30 -11.95 -3.11
CA GLY A 21 0.04 -11.44 -3.35
C GLY A 21 -0.04 -10.05 -3.97
N GLN A 22 1.05 -9.31 -3.80
CA GLN A 22 1.17 -7.96 -4.34
C GLN A 22 0.78 -7.89 -5.83
N VAL A 23 0.10 -6.81 -6.23
CA VAL A 23 -0.31 -6.61 -7.62
C VAL A 23 0.94 -6.40 -8.50
N LEU A 24 1.27 -7.43 -9.28
CA LEU A 24 2.37 -7.47 -10.23
C LEU A 24 1.83 -7.49 -11.65
N LEU A 25 2.28 -6.55 -12.47
CA LEU A 25 1.85 -6.40 -13.86
C LEU A 25 3.06 -6.25 -14.77
N PHE A 26 2.89 -6.53 -16.06
CA PHE A 26 3.96 -6.30 -17.05
C PHE A 26 4.03 -4.83 -17.50
N GLY A 27 5.21 -4.45 -17.97
CA GLY A 27 5.48 -3.14 -18.58
C GLY A 27 5.73 -2.02 -17.57
N SER A 28 5.76 -0.79 -18.07
CA SER A 28 6.16 0.39 -17.30
C SER A 28 5.02 1.00 -16.47
N CYS A 29 5.39 1.84 -15.50
CA CYS A 29 4.47 2.75 -14.80
C CYS A 29 4.15 3.94 -15.69
N ALA A 30 2.86 4.21 -15.91
CA ALA A 30 2.44 5.45 -16.53
C ALA A 30 2.50 6.60 -15.52
N HIS A 31 2.68 7.83 -16.01
CA HIS A 31 2.57 9.01 -15.16
C HIS A 31 1.13 9.14 -14.63
N VAL A 32 1.02 9.52 -13.37
CA VAL A 32 -0.25 9.80 -12.69
C VAL A 32 -0.20 11.22 -12.15
N GLU A 33 -1.26 11.98 -12.37
CA GLU A 33 -1.38 13.32 -11.82
C GLU A 33 -1.65 13.23 -10.31
N THR A 34 -0.82 13.89 -9.51
CA THR A 34 -0.98 13.93 -8.05
C THR A 34 -1.82 15.13 -7.63
N MET A 35 -2.26 15.13 -6.37
CA MET A 35 -3.05 16.22 -5.81
C MET A 35 -2.31 17.55 -5.93
N LYS A 36 -2.92 18.51 -6.63
CA LYS A 36 -2.39 19.87 -6.75
C LYS A 36 -2.49 20.62 -5.43
N TYR A 37 -1.49 21.46 -5.17
CA TYR A 37 -1.42 22.32 -3.98
C TYR A 37 -1.55 21.52 -2.68
N PHE A 38 -0.90 20.36 -2.62
CA PHE A 38 -0.95 19.48 -1.47
C PHE A 38 -0.34 20.13 -0.22
N GLU A 39 -1.09 20.12 0.88
CA GLU A 39 -0.73 20.72 2.16
C GLU A 39 -0.34 19.63 3.16
N LEU A 40 0.95 19.31 3.26
CA LEU A 40 1.47 18.23 4.09
C LEU A 40 0.93 18.28 5.54
N GLU A 41 0.98 19.45 6.18
CA GLU A 41 0.56 19.63 7.58
C GLU A 41 -0.89 19.18 7.84
N ARG A 42 -1.78 19.38 6.86
CA ARG A 42 -3.19 18.96 6.96
C ARG A 42 -3.36 17.46 6.71
N PHE A 43 -2.41 16.85 6.02
CA PHE A 43 -2.40 15.41 5.72
C PHE A 43 -1.81 14.56 6.84
N LEU A 44 -0.96 15.14 7.70
CA LEU A 44 -0.37 14.45 8.84
C LEU A 44 -1.45 13.82 9.77
N GLY A 45 -1.00 12.91 10.62
CA GLY A 45 -1.83 12.20 11.58
C GLY A 45 -2.30 10.83 11.08
N LYS A 46 -3.31 10.30 11.77
CA LYS A 46 -3.81 8.94 11.53
C LYS A 46 -4.82 8.89 10.38
N TRP A 47 -4.68 7.88 9.55
CA TRP A 47 -5.59 7.47 8.48
C TRP A 47 -5.86 5.98 8.64
N ASN A 48 -7.12 5.56 8.81
CA ASN A 48 -7.49 4.14 8.79
C ASN A 48 -7.54 3.66 7.34
N VAL A 49 -7.09 2.43 7.10
CA VAL A 49 -7.17 1.80 5.79
C VAL A 49 -8.56 1.20 5.64
N VAL A 50 -9.33 1.68 4.67
CA VAL A 50 -10.67 1.16 4.38
C VAL A 50 -10.59 0.00 3.40
N GLU A 51 -9.89 0.25 2.28
CA GLU A 51 -9.61 -0.73 1.24
C GLU A 51 -8.17 -0.53 0.75
N ARG A 52 -7.57 -1.60 0.24
CA ARG A 52 -6.21 -1.55 -0.29
C ARG A 52 -6.00 -2.62 -1.34
N PHE A 53 -4.98 -2.46 -2.17
CA PHE A 53 -4.46 -3.59 -2.93
C PHE A 53 -3.77 -4.57 -1.97
N PRO A 54 -3.66 -5.85 -2.34
CA PRO A 54 -2.83 -6.78 -1.61
C PRO A 54 -1.40 -6.24 -1.56
N VAL A 55 -0.85 -6.15 -0.35
CA VAL A 55 0.50 -5.67 -0.08
C VAL A 55 1.13 -6.62 0.90
N TRP A 56 2.30 -7.16 0.54
CA TRP A 56 2.91 -8.28 1.23
C TRP A 56 3.21 -8.01 2.71
N TYR A 57 3.64 -6.79 3.06
CA TYR A 57 3.96 -6.42 4.44
C TYR A 57 2.71 -6.09 5.29
N GLU A 58 1.50 -6.12 4.73
CA GLU A 58 0.24 -5.94 5.47
C GLU A 58 -0.71 -7.14 5.27
N GLU A 59 -0.28 -8.19 4.58
CA GLU A 59 -1.12 -9.31 4.14
C GLU A 59 -1.93 -9.94 5.30
N ASN A 60 -3.23 -10.14 5.08
CA ASN A 60 -4.18 -10.69 6.07
C ASN A 60 -4.26 -9.90 7.39
N GLY A 61 -3.83 -8.63 7.39
CA GLY A 61 -3.96 -7.72 8.52
C GLY A 61 -5.32 -7.00 8.52
N ASN A 62 -5.94 -6.96 9.71
CA ASN A 62 -7.14 -6.17 10.01
C ASN A 62 -6.76 -4.91 10.80
N CYS A 63 -7.73 -4.03 11.03
CA CYS A 63 -7.57 -2.79 11.79
C CYS A 63 -6.40 -1.93 11.29
N GLY A 64 -6.23 -1.93 9.97
CA GLY A 64 -5.13 -1.29 9.27
C GLY A 64 -5.18 0.23 9.43
N TYR A 65 -4.05 0.87 9.65
CA TYR A 65 -3.92 2.32 9.64
C TYR A 65 -2.53 2.75 9.17
N LYS A 66 -2.45 3.99 8.69
CA LYS A 66 -1.24 4.75 8.42
C LYS A 66 -1.20 5.90 9.42
N LEU A 67 -0.17 6.01 10.23
CA LEU A 67 0.12 7.22 11.01
C LEU A 67 1.30 7.92 10.35
N ILE A 68 1.05 9.15 9.89
CA ILE A 68 2.00 9.94 9.13
C ILE A 68 2.47 11.09 10.01
N GLN A 69 3.76 11.15 10.29
CA GLN A 69 4.34 12.15 11.20
C GLN A 69 5.55 12.82 10.57
N GLN A 70 5.78 14.08 10.91
CA GLN A 70 6.95 14.82 10.48
C GLN A 70 7.95 14.98 11.64
N CYS A 71 9.19 14.58 11.38
CA CYS A 71 10.32 14.71 12.30
C CYS A 71 11.40 15.56 11.62
N GLY A 72 11.30 16.89 11.78
CA GLY A 72 12.16 17.84 11.07
C GLY A 72 11.90 17.79 9.56
N ARG A 73 12.88 17.32 8.79
CA ARG A 73 12.78 17.16 7.32
C ARG A 73 12.36 15.76 6.86
N ARG A 74 12.21 14.81 7.79
CA ARG A 74 11.81 13.44 7.49
C ARG A 74 10.33 13.26 7.76
N ILE A 75 9.69 12.43 6.94
CA ILE A 75 8.33 11.96 7.17
C ILE A 75 8.44 10.50 7.59
N GLU A 76 7.79 10.12 8.68
CA GLU A 76 7.67 8.73 9.11
C GLU A 76 6.25 8.25 8.80
N PHE A 77 6.16 7.11 8.11
CA PHE A 77 4.96 6.32 7.98
C PHE A 77 5.01 5.16 8.97
N GLN A 78 4.03 5.10 9.87
CA GLN A 78 3.77 3.92 10.68
C GLN A 78 2.60 3.15 10.07
N HIS A 79 2.89 1.98 9.50
CA HIS A 79 1.88 1.05 8.99
C HIS A 79 1.48 0.12 10.13
N GLY A 80 0.29 0.31 10.69
CA GLY A 80 -0.21 -0.47 11.80
C GLY A 80 -1.34 -1.41 11.39
N TYR A 81 -1.35 -2.64 11.87
CA TYR A 81 -2.44 -3.60 11.67
C TYR A 81 -2.41 -4.70 12.73
N VAL A 82 -3.49 -5.46 12.85
CA VAL A 82 -3.60 -6.62 13.75
C VAL A 82 -3.70 -7.89 12.91
N LYS A 83 -2.90 -8.90 13.26
CA LYS A 83 -2.94 -10.23 12.65
C LYS A 83 -2.66 -11.28 13.73
N ASN A 84 -3.53 -12.28 13.84
CA ASN A 84 -3.38 -13.39 14.80
C ASN A 84 -3.14 -12.94 16.25
N GLY A 85 -3.86 -11.91 16.71
CA GLY A 85 -3.75 -11.38 18.07
C GLY A 85 -2.48 -10.54 18.35
N VAL A 86 -1.69 -10.23 17.31
CA VAL A 86 -0.51 -9.37 17.40
C VAL A 86 -0.76 -8.09 16.62
N LYS A 87 -0.48 -6.94 17.25
CA LYS A 87 -0.46 -5.63 16.60
C LYS A 87 0.93 -5.37 16.01
N TYR A 88 1.02 -5.38 14.70
CA TYR A 88 2.23 -5.00 13.97
C TYR A 88 2.25 -3.49 13.74
N ILE A 89 3.42 -2.88 13.92
CA ILE A 89 3.68 -1.46 13.62
C ILE A 89 4.99 -1.41 12.84
N LEU A 90 4.90 -1.10 11.55
CA LEU A 90 6.04 -1.00 10.65
C LEU A 90 6.42 0.47 10.49
N HIS A 91 7.63 0.82 10.87
CA HIS A 91 8.16 2.19 10.81
C HIS A 91 8.99 2.36 9.53
N VAL A 92 8.49 3.16 8.60
CA VAL A 92 9.13 3.43 7.30
C VAL A 92 9.38 4.93 7.18
N ASN A 93 10.64 5.34 7.05
CA ASN A 93 10.94 6.73 6.73
C ASN A 93 10.74 7.00 5.24
N SER A 94 10.32 8.22 4.96
CA SER A 94 10.18 8.77 3.63
C SER A 94 10.65 10.23 3.60
N THR A 95 10.80 10.75 2.38
CA THR A 95 11.07 12.16 2.15
C THR A 95 9.96 12.78 1.31
N TYR A 96 9.64 14.03 1.63
CA TYR A 96 8.73 14.86 0.86
C TYR A 96 9.24 16.29 0.93
N ALA A 97 9.31 16.97 -0.21
CA ALA A 97 9.67 18.37 -0.30
C ALA A 97 8.40 19.22 -0.42
N PRO A 98 8.13 20.13 0.54
CA PRO A 98 6.97 21.01 0.45
C PRO A 98 6.98 21.85 -0.83
N GLY A 99 5.88 21.83 -1.57
CA GLY A 99 5.73 22.53 -2.84
C GLY A 99 5.99 21.67 -4.09
N ASP A 100 6.54 20.47 -3.92
CA ASP A 100 6.64 19.48 -4.99
C ASP A 100 5.32 18.72 -5.16
N GLU A 101 5.23 17.93 -6.24
CA GLU A 101 4.17 16.94 -6.44
C GLU A 101 3.99 16.08 -5.18
N ALA A 102 2.75 15.67 -4.89
CA ALA A 102 2.39 15.01 -3.64
C ALA A 102 2.89 13.55 -3.58
N ILE A 103 4.21 13.36 -3.66
CA ILE A 103 4.88 12.07 -3.76
C ILE A 103 5.85 11.92 -2.59
N PHE A 104 5.59 10.92 -1.75
CA PHE A 104 6.52 10.50 -0.70
C PHE A 104 7.51 9.50 -1.28
N SER A 105 8.80 9.84 -1.26
CA SER A 105 9.86 8.94 -1.74
C SER A 105 10.21 7.92 -0.66
N ILE A 106 10.16 6.64 -1.02
CA ILE A 106 10.50 5.51 -0.14
C ILE A 106 11.81 4.90 -0.62
N GLU A 107 12.80 4.85 0.26
CA GLU A 107 14.06 4.15 0.02
C GLU A 107 13.87 2.64 0.26
N GLU A 108 14.55 1.82 -0.53
CA GLU A 108 14.53 0.36 -0.40
C GLU A 108 15.01 -0.07 0.98
N ASN A 109 14.25 -0.96 1.62
CA ASN A 109 14.52 -1.42 2.98
C ASN A 109 13.93 -2.82 3.21
N ASN A 110 14.14 -3.39 4.40
CA ASN A 110 13.63 -4.71 4.75
C ASN A 110 12.09 -4.83 4.81
N ILE A 111 11.35 -3.72 4.94
CA ILE A 111 9.87 -3.67 4.95
C ILE A 111 9.30 -3.35 3.56
N ASP A 112 10.03 -2.61 2.73
CA ASP A 112 9.70 -2.41 1.31
C ASP A 112 11.00 -2.52 0.48
N PRO A 113 11.36 -3.73 0.01
CA PRO A 113 12.59 -3.95 -0.74
C PRO A 113 12.51 -3.39 -2.15
N ILE A 114 11.34 -2.92 -2.58
CA ILE A 114 11.15 -2.29 -3.88
C ILE A 114 11.26 -0.77 -3.74
N GLY A 115 10.93 -0.20 -2.57
CA GLY A 115 10.94 1.23 -2.33
C GLY A 115 9.94 1.96 -3.25
N ILE A 116 8.67 1.56 -3.16
CA ILE A 116 7.62 2.08 -4.05
C ILE A 116 7.24 3.49 -3.59
N PRO A 117 7.36 4.53 -4.44
CA PRO A 117 6.95 5.88 -4.08
C PRO A 117 5.44 5.95 -3.87
N LEU A 118 5.00 6.77 -2.92
CA LEU A 118 3.59 6.90 -2.55
C LEU A 118 3.05 8.26 -2.97
N SER A 119 2.24 8.27 -4.01
CA SER A 119 1.56 9.45 -4.53
C SER A 119 0.21 9.65 -3.85
N ILE A 120 -0.06 10.86 -3.37
CA ILE A 120 -1.40 11.28 -2.95
C ILE A 120 -2.15 11.74 -4.19
N ILE A 121 -3.13 10.94 -4.61
CA ILE A 121 -3.92 11.21 -5.82
C ILE A 121 -4.98 12.26 -5.51
N THR A 122 -5.69 12.07 -4.40
CA THR A 122 -6.72 13.00 -3.94
C THR A 122 -6.92 12.87 -2.45
N THR A 123 -7.25 13.97 -1.79
CA THR A 123 -7.74 13.97 -0.40
C THR A 123 -8.51 15.26 -0.13
N ASP A 124 -9.50 15.17 0.76
CA ASP A 124 -10.14 16.34 1.38
C ASP A 124 -9.57 16.65 2.76
N TYR A 125 -8.45 16.00 3.13
CA TYR A 125 -7.72 16.03 4.39
C TYR A 125 -8.48 15.53 5.63
N SER A 126 -9.81 15.52 5.59
CA SER A 126 -10.68 15.42 6.76
C SER A 126 -11.56 14.17 6.75
N ASN A 127 -11.80 13.55 5.60
CA ASN A 127 -12.62 12.36 5.49
C ASN A 127 -11.92 11.21 4.77
N TYR A 128 -11.32 11.46 3.60
CA TYR A 128 -10.73 10.39 2.78
C TYR A 128 -9.46 10.80 2.03
N ALA A 129 -8.69 9.81 1.61
CA ALA A 129 -7.56 9.98 0.71
C ALA A 129 -7.37 8.74 -0.16
N ILE A 130 -6.85 8.94 -1.37
CA ILE A 130 -6.36 7.85 -2.24
C ILE A 130 -4.84 7.99 -2.34
N VAL A 131 -4.16 6.93 -1.92
CA VAL A 131 -2.71 6.78 -2.08
C VAL A 131 -2.46 5.73 -3.14
N TYR A 132 -1.60 6.03 -4.10
CA TYR A 132 -1.24 5.14 -5.20
C TYR A 132 0.27 5.09 -5.34
N GLY A 133 0.82 3.92 -5.66
CA GLY A 133 2.24 3.75 -5.91
C GLY A 133 2.47 2.80 -7.07
N CYS A 134 3.49 3.10 -7.87
CA CYS A 134 3.94 2.22 -8.93
C CYS A 134 5.46 2.30 -9.05
N LYS A 135 6.13 1.14 -9.10
CA LYS A 135 7.55 1.08 -9.41
C LYS A 135 7.86 -0.07 -10.34
N VAL A 136 8.73 0.18 -11.32
CA VAL A 136 9.17 -0.81 -12.31
C VAL A 136 10.42 -1.52 -11.79
N ASN A 137 10.50 -2.82 -12.02
CA ASN A 137 11.74 -3.59 -12.03
C ASN A 137 12.12 -3.80 -13.51
N ASP A 138 13.09 -3.00 -13.97
CA ASP A 138 13.48 -2.96 -15.38
C ASP A 138 14.11 -4.28 -15.85
N THR A 139 14.74 -5.04 -14.94
CA THR A 139 15.35 -6.34 -15.26
C THR A 139 14.31 -7.38 -15.65
N LEU A 140 13.15 -7.37 -15.00
CA LEU A 140 12.07 -8.33 -15.25
C LEU A 140 10.95 -7.77 -16.13
N ASN A 141 11.00 -6.48 -16.48
CA ASN A 141 9.92 -5.76 -17.15
C ASN A 141 8.56 -5.93 -16.43
N LEU A 142 8.63 -5.96 -15.10
CA LEU A 142 7.50 -6.06 -14.19
C LEU A 142 7.35 -4.77 -13.42
N LYS A 143 6.13 -4.41 -13.07
CA LYS A 143 5.83 -3.32 -12.17
C LYS A 143 5.02 -3.80 -10.97
N TYR A 144 5.30 -3.16 -9.84
CA TYR A 144 4.61 -3.32 -8.58
C TYR A 144 3.62 -2.18 -8.47
N VAL A 145 2.35 -2.49 -8.24
CA VAL A 145 1.30 -1.49 -8.05
C VAL A 145 0.71 -1.64 -6.66
N VAL A 146 0.53 -0.53 -5.97
CA VAL A 146 -0.09 -0.47 -4.65
C VAL A 146 -1.09 0.66 -4.63
N ALA A 147 -2.19 0.47 -3.91
CA ALA A 147 -3.16 1.52 -3.68
C ALA A 147 -3.81 1.32 -2.31
N TRP A 148 -4.18 2.44 -1.68
CA TRP A 148 -4.97 2.46 -0.45
C TRP A 148 -6.06 3.53 -0.58
N ILE A 149 -7.27 3.16 -0.20
CA ILE A 149 -8.35 4.08 0.13
C ILE A 149 -8.33 4.25 1.64
N LEU A 150 -8.03 5.47 2.06
CA LEU A 150 -7.84 5.85 3.45
C LEU A 150 -9.01 6.68 3.95
N SER A 151 -9.27 6.62 5.26
CA SER A 151 -10.27 7.47 5.91
C SER A 151 -9.82 7.97 7.28
N ARG A 152 -10.28 9.17 7.68
CA ARG A 152 -10.12 9.65 9.06
C ARG A 152 -10.99 8.86 10.06
N SER A 153 -12.05 8.23 9.58
CA SER A 153 -12.92 7.33 10.34
C SER A 153 -12.58 5.86 10.03
N THR A 154 -13.15 4.91 10.78
CA THR A 154 -12.96 3.47 10.52
C THR A 154 -13.71 2.97 9.28
N THR A 155 -14.66 3.75 8.77
CA THR A 155 -15.45 3.43 7.57
C THR A 155 -15.67 4.68 6.73
N LEU A 156 -15.89 4.51 5.43
CA LEU A 156 -16.37 5.55 4.52
C LEU A 156 -17.87 5.38 4.23
N GLY A 157 -18.56 6.50 4.12
CA GLY A 157 -19.96 6.51 3.69
C GLY A 157 -20.07 6.14 2.20
N PRO A 158 -21.23 5.58 1.75
CA PRO A 158 -21.39 5.07 0.39
C PRO A 158 -21.02 6.04 -0.73
N GLU A 159 -21.35 7.33 -0.58
CA GLU A 159 -21.01 8.35 -1.60
C GLU A 159 -19.50 8.53 -1.76
N LEU A 160 -18.76 8.64 -0.64
CA LEU A 160 -17.30 8.80 -0.68
C LEU A 160 -16.61 7.53 -1.16
N THR A 161 -17.14 6.35 -0.81
CA THR A 161 -16.64 5.07 -1.31
C THR A 161 -16.78 4.98 -2.83
N GLU A 162 -17.96 5.28 -3.37
CA GLU A 162 -18.20 5.27 -4.81
C GLU A 162 -17.30 6.28 -5.54
N ARG A 163 -17.17 7.50 -5.01
CA ARG A 163 -16.24 8.49 -5.56
C ARG A 163 -14.80 7.98 -5.55
N ALA A 164 -14.34 7.39 -4.45
CA ALA A 164 -12.98 6.87 -4.36
C ALA A 164 -12.73 5.72 -5.35
N HIS A 165 -13.74 4.86 -5.57
CA HIS A 165 -13.68 3.77 -6.55
C HIS A 165 -13.59 4.29 -7.98
N GLN A 166 -14.36 5.31 -8.33
CA GLN A 166 -14.31 5.95 -9.65
C GLN A 166 -12.94 6.60 -9.91
N GLU A 167 -12.44 7.36 -8.94
CA GLU A 167 -11.11 7.99 -9.04
C GLU A 167 -10.00 6.92 -9.18
N LEU A 168 -10.02 5.86 -8.38
CA LEU A 168 -9.04 4.79 -8.48
C LEU A 168 -9.08 4.09 -9.85
N ASN A 169 -10.27 3.79 -10.39
CA ASN A 169 -10.43 3.16 -11.70
C ASN A 169 -9.98 4.05 -12.87
N SER A 170 -9.90 5.38 -12.65
CA SER A 170 -9.39 6.32 -13.66
C SER A 170 -7.86 6.28 -13.76
N LEU A 171 -7.17 5.76 -12.74
CA LEU A 171 -5.72 5.67 -12.74
C LEU A 171 -5.24 4.51 -13.62
N PRO A 172 -4.11 4.67 -14.32
CA PRO A 172 -3.45 3.56 -15.00
C PRO A 172 -3.20 2.40 -14.04
N PHE A 173 -3.77 1.23 -14.34
CA PHE A 173 -3.66 0.02 -13.50
C PHE A 173 -4.27 0.14 -12.10
N GLY A 174 -4.91 1.26 -11.78
CA GLY A 174 -5.81 1.35 -10.65
C GLY A 174 -7.11 0.65 -11.00
N SER A 175 -7.38 -0.48 -10.38
CA SER A 175 -8.66 -1.17 -10.55
C SER A 175 -9.20 -1.59 -9.19
N VAL A 176 -10.47 -1.27 -8.96
CA VAL A 176 -11.21 -1.73 -7.77
C VAL A 176 -11.29 -3.26 -7.68
N ALA A 177 -11.09 -3.97 -8.80
CA ALA A 177 -11.02 -5.43 -8.81
C ALA A 177 -9.86 -5.99 -7.98
N TYR A 178 -8.83 -5.18 -7.70
CA TYR A 178 -7.72 -5.55 -6.83
C TYR A 178 -7.94 -5.13 -5.37
N LEU A 179 -9.03 -4.43 -5.03
CA LEU A 179 -9.23 -3.96 -3.66
C LEU A 179 -9.67 -5.09 -2.72
N GLU A 180 -8.99 -5.16 -1.59
CA GLU A 180 -9.36 -5.91 -0.41
C GLU A 180 -9.90 -4.93 0.64
N LYS A 181 -11.08 -5.23 1.19
CA LYS A 181 -11.62 -4.51 2.34
C LYS A 181 -10.83 -4.89 3.58
N VAL A 182 -10.47 -3.89 4.37
CA VAL A 182 -9.84 -4.08 5.67
C VAL A 182 -10.90 -4.01 6.75
N ASP A 183 -11.09 -5.10 7.49
CA ASP A 183 -12.00 -5.10 8.63
C ASP A 183 -11.45 -4.21 9.74
N GLN A 184 -12.27 -3.29 10.25
CA GLN A 184 -11.92 -2.36 11.33
C GLN A 184 -12.66 -2.70 12.64
N ASN A 185 -13.37 -3.82 12.66
CA ASN A 185 -14.04 -4.35 13.85
C ASN A 185 -13.09 -5.29 14.61
N ASP A 186 -13.34 -5.43 15.92
CA ASP A 186 -12.57 -6.31 16.83
C ASP A 186 -11.04 -6.21 16.67
N CYS A 187 -10.51 -5.02 16.99
CA CYS A 187 -9.07 -4.75 16.96
C CYS A 187 -8.33 -5.24 18.20
N SER A 188 -8.78 -6.34 18.81
CA SER A 188 -8.16 -6.89 20.02
C SER A 188 -6.81 -7.53 19.70
N TYR A 189 -5.84 -7.32 20.58
CA TYR A 189 -4.51 -7.89 20.48
C TYR A 189 -3.92 -8.10 21.88
N HIS A 190 -3.01 -9.06 22.00
CA HIS A 190 -2.32 -9.39 23.24
C HIS A 190 -0.86 -8.93 23.23
N TRP A 191 -0.28 -8.75 22.05
CA TRP A 191 1.13 -8.39 21.86
C TRP A 191 1.28 -7.32 20.79
N SER A 192 2.37 -6.56 20.85
CA SER A 192 2.78 -5.66 19.77
C SER A 192 4.16 -6.03 19.24
N ALA A 193 4.34 -5.88 17.93
CA ALA A 193 5.60 -6.06 17.24
C ALA A 193 5.93 -4.79 16.46
N HIS A 194 7.06 -4.16 16.80
CA HIS A 194 7.56 -3.00 16.11
C HIS A 194 8.69 -3.42 15.17
N VAL A 195 8.55 -3.09 13.89
CA VAL A 195 9.57 -3.37 12.87
C VAL A 195 10.03 -2.04 12.32
N HIS A 196 11.32 -1.75 12.42
CA HIS A 196 11.91 -0.54 11.86
C HIS A 196 12.56 -0.83 10.52
N ALA A 197 12.41 0.10 9.58
CA ALA A 197 13.09 0.05 8.30
C ALA A 197 14.61 0.08 8.52
N VAL A 198 15.28 -0.92 7.97
CA VAL A 198 16.73 -1.02 7.85
C VAL A 198 17.09 -0.79 6.40
N TYR A 199 17.90 0.22 6.16
CA TYR A 199 18.35 0.65 4.84
C TYR A 199 19.70 -0.01 4.58
N ASN A 200 19.83 -0.68 3.44
CA ASN A 200 21.10 -1.25 3.02
C ASN A 200 21.98 -0.13 2.48
N ASN A 201 22.64 0.61 3.37
CA ASN A 201 23.71 1.51 2.93
C ASN A 201 24.86 0.66 2.40
N ASP A 202 25.34 0.94 1.19
CA ASP A 202 26.52 0.30 0.59
C ASP A 202 27.80 0.39 1.44
N THR A 203 27.78 1.09 2.58
CA THR A 203 28.88 1.17 3.55
C THR A 203 29.17 -0.12 4.32
N ASP A 204 28.35 -1.17 4.20
CA ASP A 204 28.58 -2.46 4.88
C ASP A 204 28.98 -3.61 3.93
N LYS A 205 29.22 -3.32 2.64
CA LYS A 205 29.76 -4.30 1.68
C LYS A 205 31.29 -4.37 1.63
N ASP A 206 31.97 -3.52 2.40
CA ASP A 206 33.45 -3.43 2.48
C ASP A 206 34.02 -3.96 3.81
N LYS A 207 33.33 -4.89 4.50
CA LYS A 207 33.86 -5.64 5.65
C LYS A 207 33.86 -7.14 5.44
#